data_AF-A0AAW0ZYK1-F1
#
_entry.id   AF-A0AAW0ZYK1-F1
#
_cell.length_a   1.000
_cell.length_b   1.000
_cell.length_c   1.000
_cell.angle_alpha   90.00
_cell.angle_beta   90.00
_cell.angle_gamma   90.00
#
_symmetry.space_group_name_H-M   'P 1'
#
loop_
_entity.id
_entity.type
_entity.pdbx_description
1 polymer ?
#
loop_
_entity_poly.entity_id
_entity_poly.type
_entity_poly.pdbx_seq_one_letter_code
_entity_poly.pdbx_strand_id
1 'polypeptide(L)'
;MNVFFVVIGILLIFNSIPIGLSLTPSSRKCTTLLQATEIIDVECKKYYICLYDETGSLVSYDTSCPASMSFDPSVSTCVPSTNYVCKTTTSTTTTTSTTPRTTPTPYAVTTIKYNMTCPNKLQFNPITQRCVSPCADSSKCPPCS
;
A
#
# COMPACT_ATOMS: atom_id res chain seq x y z
N MET A 1 -8.68 -21.74 53.78
CA MET A 1 -9.15 -22.15 52.44
C MET A 1 -9.46 -20.95 51.52
N ASN A 2 -10.09 -19.88 52.01
CA ASN A 2 -10.50 -18.73 51.18
C ASN A 2 -9.37 -17.89 50.55
N VAL A 3 -8.17 -17.85 51.14
CA VAL A 3 -7.07 -17.00 50.64
C VAL A 3 -6.38 -17.62 49.42
N PHE A 4 -6.32 -18.96 49.35
CA PHE A 4 -5.66 -19.68 48.27
C PHE A 4 -6.42 -19.57 46.94
N PHE A 5 -7.77 -19.55 46.99
CA PHE A 5 -8.61 -19.34 45.81
C PHE A 5 -8.52 -17.92 45.26
N VAL A 6 -8.26 -16.92 46.09
CA VAL A 6 -8.05 -15.53 45.65
C VAL A 6 -6.72 -15.39 44.92
N VAL A 7 -5.65 -16.02 45.40
CA VAL A 7 -4.31 -15.98 44.75
C VAL A 7 -4.29 -16.75 43.43
N ILE A 8 -4.95 -17.93 43.37
CA ILE A 8 -5.09 -18.70 42.12
C ILE A 8 -5.98 -17.95 41.11
N GLY A 9 -7.05 -17.31 41.58
CA GLY A 9 -7.89 -16.45 40.75
C GLY A 9 -7.11 -15.29 40.12
N ILE A 10 -6.25 -14.61 40.89
CA ILE A 10 -5.42 -13.49 40.43
C ILE A 10 -4.34 -13.94 39.43
N LEU A 11 -3.74 -15.12 39.61
CA LEU A 11 -2.73 -15.67 38.68
C LEU A 11 -3.31 -16.07 37.31
N LEU A 12 -4.59 -16.43 37.23
CA LEU A 12 -5.26 -16.81 35.98
C LEU A 12 -5.71 -15.60 35.14
N ILE A 13 -5.98 -14.44 35.77
CA ILE A 13 -6.32 -13.20 35.05
C ILE A 13 -5.09 -12.58 34.35
N PHE A 14 -3.88 -12.78 34.87
CA PHE A 14 -2.64 -12.28 34.23
C PHE A 14 -2.18 -13.10 33.02
N ASN A 15 -2.65 -14.34 32.85
CA ASN A 15 -2.33 -15.19 31.68
C ASN A 15 -3.26 -14.98 30.48
N SER A 16 -4.34 -14.20 30.65
CA SER A 16 -5.42 -14.08 29.66
C SER A 16 -5.39 -12.78 28.85
N ILE A 17 -4.45 -11.88 29.16
CA ILE A 17 -4.26 -10.65 28.38
C ILE A 17 -3.00 -10.85 27.54
N PRO A 18 -3.10 -10.97 26.20
CA PRO A 18 -1.92 -10.83 25.37
C PRO A 18 -1.43 -9.39 25.53
N ILE A 19 -0.45 -9.18 26.41
CA ILE A 19 0.16 -7.86 26.69
C ILE A 19 1.12 -7.43 25.56
N GLY A 20 1.26 -8.24 24.51
CA GLY A 20 2.02 -7.89 23.32
C GLY A 20 1.09 -7.38 22.24
N LEU A 21 1.30 -6.13 21.80
CA LEU A 21 0.85 -5.70 20.48
C LEU A 21 1.58 -6.60 19.46
N SER A 22 0.92 -7.68 19.02
CA SER A 22 1.52 -8.64 18.10
C SER A 22 1.54 -8.03 16.69
N LEU A 23 2.51 -7.15 16.46
CA LEU A 23 2.79 -6.62 15.14
C LEU A 23 3.48 -7.73 14.35
N THR A 24 2.82 -8.23 13.31
CA THR A 24 3.42 -9.24 12.45
C THR A 24 4.37 -8.55 11.48
N PRO A 25 5.67 -8.92 11.46
CA PRO A 25 6.62 -8.33 10.53
C PRO A 25 6.27 -8.72 9.09
N SER A 26 6.52 -7.80 8.17
CA SER A 26 6.27 -7.91 6.74
C SER A 26 7.59 -7.88 5.97
N SER A 27 7.58 -8.32 4.72
CA SER A 27 8.76 -8.41 3.85
C SER A 27 8.99 -7.15 3.00
N ARG A 28 8.40 -6.00 3.38
CA ARG A 28 8.51 -4.75 2.63
C ARG A 28 9.86 -4.07 2.86
N LYS A 29 10.28 -3.26 1.89
CA LYS A 29 11.52 -2.50 1.98
C LYS A 29 11.38 -1.37 2.98
N CYS A 30 12.25 -1.37 3.99
CA CYS A 30 12.40 -0.28 4.92
C CYS A 30 13.53 0.65 4.51
N THR A 31 13.25 1.94 4.49
CA THR A 31 14.25 3.00 4.20
C THR A 31 14.32 4.00 5.34
N THR A 32 13.20 4.27 5.99
CA THR A 32 13.07 5.31 7.02
C THR A 32 12.31 4.76 8.22
N LEU A 33 12.87 4.95 9.42
CA LEU A 33 12.21 4.60 10.69
C LEU A 33 10.92 5.43 10.86
N LEU A 34 9.85 4.81 11.34
CA LEU A 34 8.55 5.42 11.66
C LEU A 34 7.81 6.09 10.49
N GLN A 35 8.33 6.04 9.26
CA GLN A 35 7.63 6.56 8.09
C GLN A 35 6.49 5.62 7.68
N ALA A 36 5.27 6.16 7.64
CA ALA A 36 4.12 5.44 7.10
C ALA A 36 4.12 5.51 5.57
N THR A 37 3.95 4.35 4.93
CA THR A 37 3.93 4.21 3.48
C THR A 37 2.69 3.44 3.06
N GLU A 38 2.01 3.92 2.03
CA GLU A 38 0.77 3.31 1.51
C GLU A 38 1.03 1.88 1.00
N ILE A 39 0.11 0.99 1.32
CA ILE A 39 -0.03 -0.31 0.66
C ILE A 39 -1.23 -0.17 -0.26
N ILE A 40 -1.04 -0.41 -1.55
CA ILE A 40 -2.13 -0.32 -2.52
C ILE A 40 -3.19 -1.39 -2.20
N ASP A 41 -4.35 -0.94 -1.73
CA ASP A 41 -5.52 -1.76 -1.47
C ASP A 41 -6.78 -1.07 -2.00
N VAL A 42 -7.88 -1.83 -2.13
CA VAL A 42 -9.14 -1.31 -2.67
C VAL A 42 -9.78 -0.24 -1.80
N GLU A 43 -9.49 -0.24 -0.49
CA GLU A 43 -10.06 0.69 0.48
C GLU A 43 -9.08 1.79 0.92
N CYS A 44 -7.85 1.78 0.39
CA CYS A 44 -6.74 2.65 0.83
C CYS A 44 -6.60 2.71 2.35
N LYS A 45 -6.81 1.58 3.04
CA LYS A 45 -6.70 1.49 4.50
C LYS A 45 -5.36 0.95 4.94
N LYS A 46 -4.65 0.27 4.06
CA LYS A 46 -3.44 -0.45 4.40
C LYS A 46 -2.23 0.45 4.23
N TYR A 47 -1.37 0.43 5.23
CA TYR A 47 -0.08 1.10 5.18
C TYR A 47 0.93 0.27 5.97
N TYR A 48 2.21 0.51 5.77
CA TYR A 48 3.24 -0.09 6.61
C TYR A 48 4.12 0.99 7.23
N ILE A 49 4.66 0.66 8.39
CA ILE A 49 5.68 1.44 9.08
C ILE A 49 6.92 0.58 9.29
N CYS A 50 8.06 1.22 9.48
CA CYS A 50 9.31 0.54 9.81
C CYS A 50 9.70 0.84 11.26
N LEU A 51 10.03 -0.21 12.01
CA LEU A 51 10.46 -0.13 13.41
C LEU A 51 11.70 -0.99 13.60
N TYR A 52 12.54 -0.64 14.57
CA TYR A 52 13.61 -1.53 15.00
C TYR A 52 13.00 -2.69 15.79
N ASP A 53 13.41 -3.89 15.44
CA ASP A 53 13.12 -5.07 16.26
C ASP A 53 14.05 -5.13 17.49
N GLU A 54 13.87 -6.17 18.31
CA GLU A 54 14.69 -6.41 19.51
C GLU A 54 16.17 -6.68 19.17
N THR A 55 16.49 -6.99 17.91
CA THR A 55 17.85 -7.22 17.42
C THR A 55 18.50 -5.96 16.84
N GLY A 56 17.76 -4.83 16.78
CA GLY A 56 18.20 -3.59 16.16
C GLY A 56 18.10 -3.59 14.62
N SER A 57 17.44 -4.59 14.04
CA SER A 57 17.16 -4.67 12.61
C SER A 57 15.94 -3.83 12.27
N LEU A 58 15.99 -3.09 11.16
CA LEU A 58 14.84 -2.30 10.71
C LEU A 58 13.84 -3.19 9.96
N VAL A 59 12.69 -3.43 10.57
CA VAL A 59 11.66 -4.36 10.08
C VAL A 59 10.38 -3.60 9.74
N SER A 60 9.69 -4.03 8.68
CA SER A 60 8.40 -3.45 8.27
C SER A 60 7.23 -4.12 8.97
N TYR A 61 6.18 -3.37 9.27
CA TYR A 61 4.95 -3.86 9.89
C TYR A 61 3.75 -3.33 9.13
N ASP A 62 2.97 -4.24 8.56
CA ASP A 62 1.72 -3.90 7.88
C ASP A 62 0.66 -3.58 8.93
N THR A 63 0.00 -2.45 8.76
CA THR A 63 -1.03 -1.93 9.66
C THR A 63 -2.19 -1.37 8.84
N SER A 64 -3.27 -1.01 9.51
CA SER A 64 -4.51 -0.55 8.89
C SER A 64 -5.04 0.68 9.61
N CYS A 65 -5.57 1.63 8.84
CA CYS A 65 -6.24 2.77 9.42
C CYS A 65 -7.46 2.32 10.23
N PRO A 66 -7.79 3.05 11.32
CA PRO A 66 -9.03 2.83 12.08
C PRO A 66 -10.28 2.89 11.20
N ALA A 67 -11.40 2.41 11.76
CA ALA A 67 -12.70 2.49 11.09
C ALA A 67 -13.01 3.93 10.64
N SER A 68 -13.64 4.09 9.48
CA SER A 68 -13.95 5.38 8.81
C SER A 68 -12.75 6.24 8.38
N MET A 69 -11.52 5.79 8.56
CA MET A 69 -10.32 6.47 8.05
C MET A 69 -9.73 5.79 6.82
N SER A 70 -9.04 6.59 6.01
CA SER A 70 -8.28 6.16 4.84
C SER A 70 -6.88 6.75 4.93
N PHE A 71 -5.88 6.02 4.46
CA PHE A 71 -4.50 6.46 4.45
C PHE A 71 -4.29 7.46 3.31
N ASP A 72 -3.84 8.67 3.64
CA ASP A 72 -3.43 9.67 2.65
C ASP A 72 -1.90 9.68 2.53
N PRO A 73 -1.33 9.21 1.41
CA PRO A 73 0.12 9.19 1.20
C PRO A 73 0.73 10.59 1.16
N SER A 74 -0.05 11.62 0.84
CA SER A 74 0.43 13.02 0.73
C SER A 74 0.86 13.59 2.08
N VAL A 75 0.18 13.15 3.15
CA VAL A 75 0.47 13.52 4.54
C VAL A 75 0.99 12.33 5.36
N SER A 76 1.14 11.16 4.73
CA SER A 76 1.63 9.92 5.34
C SER A 76 0.90 9.55 6.64
N THR A 77 -0.42 9.72 6.67
CA THR A 77 -1.23 9.45 7.87
C THR A 77 -2.67 9.08 7.52
N CYS A 78 -3.37 8.50 8.47
CA CYS A 78 -4.79 8.21 8.35
C CYS A 78 -5.60 9.49 8.53
N VAL A 79 -6.42 9.80 7.53
CA VAL A 79 -7.36 10.93 7.53
C VAL A 79 -8.80 10.42 7.45
N PRO A 80 -9.80 11.21 7.85
CA PRO A 80 -11.20 10.84 7.64
C PRO A 80 -11.45 10.52 6.16
N SER A 81 -12.20 9.45 5.87
CA SER A 81 -12.46 9.04 4.48
C SER A 81 -13.27 10.07 3.67
N THR A 82 -13.85 11.07 4.34
CA THR A 82 -14.48 12.24 3.70
C THR A 82 -13.46 13.23 3.13
N ASN A 83 -12.23 13.21 3.65
CA ASN A 83 -11.16 14.15 3.29
C ASN A 83 -10.17 13.55 2.28
N TYR A 84 -10.27 12.25 1.99
CA TYR A 84 -9.41 11.56 1.06
C TYR A 84 -10.22 10.61 0.17
N VAL A 85 -10.07 10.77 -1.14
CA VAL A 85 -10.70 9.90 -2.13
C VAL A 85 -9.69 8.84 -2.55
N CYS A 86 -9.94 7.59 -2.14
CA CYS A 86 -9.12 6.45 -2.52
C CYS A 86 -9.11 6.27 -4.05
N LYS A 87 -7.92 6.33 -4.65
CA LYS A 87 -7.73 6.06 -6.08
C LYS A 87 -7.36 4.59 -6.24
N THR A 88 -8.36 3.73 -6.28
CA THR A 88 -8.14 2.31 -6.56
C THR A 88 -7.53 2.16 -7.95
N THR A 89 -6.23 1.85 -8.02
CA THR A 89 -5.67 1.25 -9.23
C THR A 89 -5.94 -0.23 -9.07
N THR A 90 -6.97 -0.74 -9.74
CA THR A 90 -7.27 -2.18 -9.78
C THR A 90 -6.01 -2.90 -10.28
N SER A 91 -5.21 -3.42 -9.36
CA SER A 91 -4.18 -4.38 -9.70
C SER A 91 -4.94 -5.66 -10.00
N THR A 92 -5.29 -5.86 -11.27
CA THR A 92 -5.85 -7.12 -11.75
C THR A 92 -4.78 -8.18 -11.52
N THR A 93 -4.85 -8.85 -10.39
CA THR A 93 -4.17 -10.13 -10.16
C THR A 93 -4.67 -11.06 -11.26
N THR A 94 -3.88 -11.16 -12.32
CA THR A 94 -4.08 -12.13 -13.38
C THR A 94 -3.73 -13.46 -12.77
N THR A 95 -4.74 -14.16 -12.25
CA THR A 95 -4.61 -15.55 -11.83
C THR A 95 -4.26 -16.35 -13.08
N THR A 96 -2.97 -16.64 -13.26
CA THR A 96 -2.43 -17.53 -14.29
C THR A 96 -2.96 -18.94 -14.03
N SER A 97 -4.19 -19.22 -14.48
CA SER A 97 -4.67 -20.58 -14.71
C SER A 97 -4.05 -21.05 -16.01
N THR A 98 -2.97 -21.82 -15.89
CA THR A 98 -2.31 -22.56 -16.97
C THR A 98 -3.32 -23.46 -17.67
N THR A 99 -3.86 -22.99 -18.79
CA THR A 99 -4.62 -23.82 -19.73
C THR A 99 -3.87 -23.83 -21.07
N PRO A 100 -3.65 -24.98 -21.73
CA PRO A 100 -2.77 -25.08 -22.89
C PRO A 100 -3.24 -24.27 -24.10
N ARG A 101 -2.25 -23.62 -24.72
CA ARG A 101 -2.28 -22.81 -25.93
C ARG A 101 -2.93 -23.53 -27.12
N THR A 102 -3.95 -22.89 -27.70
CA THR A 102 -4.30 -23.04 -29.12
C THR A 102 -4.58 -21.66 -29.73
N THR A 103 -3.99 -21.42 -30.91
CA THR A 103 -3.91 -20.17 -31.70
C THR A 103 -4.86 -20.28 -32.90
N PRO A 104 -5.23 -19.23 -33.67
CA PRO A 104 -5.54 -17.80 -33.41
C PRO A 104 -6.93 -17.37 -33.96
N THR A 105 -7.47 -16.21 -33.55
CA THR A 105 -8.38 -15.41 -34.39
C THR A 105 -8.20 -13.90 -34.08
N PRO A 106 -8.27 -13.01 -35.09
CA PRO A 106 -8.00 -11.59 -34.91
C PRO A 106 -9.23 -10.89 -34.33
N TYR A 107 -9.30 -10.80 -33.01
CA TYR A 107 -10.28 -9.93 -32.34
C TYR A 107 -9.69 -8.55 -32.12
N ALA A 108 -10.49 -7.55 -32.51
CA ALA A 108 -10.16 -6.14 -32.53
C ALA A 108 -9.52 -5.67 -31.22
N VAL A 109 -8.36 -5.03 -31.33
CA VAL A 109 -7.76 -4.27 -30.24
C VAL A 109 -8.64 -3.04 -30.00
N THR A 110 -9.48 -3.10 -28.96
CA THR A 110 -10.20 -1.93 -28.47
C THR A 110 -9.19 -1.01 -27.79
N THR A 111 -8.66 -0.06 -28.54
CA THR A 111 -7.86 1.05 -28.00
C THR A 111 -8.75 1.88 -27.10
N ILE A 112 -8.68 1.64 -25.79
CA ILE A 112 -9.31 2.50 -24.79
C ILE A 112 -8.55 3.83 -24.86
N LYS A 113 -9.12 4.83 -25.55
CA LYS A 113 -8.61 6.20 -25.54
C LYS A 113 -8.95 6.80 -24.18
N TYR A 114 -8.07 6.64 -23.20
CA TYR A 114 -8.12 7.43 -21.97
C TYR A 114 -7.84 8.89 -22.34
N ASN A 115 -8.66 9.82 -21.84
CA ASN A 115 -8.51 11.25 -22.12
C ASN A 115 -7.29 11.77 -21.36
N MET A 116 -6.14 11.77 -22.04
CA MET A 116 -4.79 12.05 -21.53
C MET A 116 -4.52 13.53 -21.23
N THR A 117 -5.52 14.28 -20.78
CA THR A 117 -5.35 15.72 -20.61
C THR A 117 -4.54 16.00 -19.34
N CYS A 118 -3.24 16.19 -19.51
CA CYS A 118 -2.38 16.65 -18.43
C CYS A 118 -2.73 18.12 -18.09
N PRO A 119 -2.87 18.46 -16.79
CA PRO A 119 -3.06 19.84 -16.37
C PRO A 119 -1.85 20.70 -16.73
N ASN A 120 -2.04 22.02 -16.81
CA ASN A 120 -0.96 23.00 -17.00
C ASN A 120 -0.08 22.78 -18.26
N LYS A 121 -0.65 22.27 -19.36
CA LYS A 121 0.05 22.03 -20.64
C LYS A 121 1.26 21.07 -20.54
N LEU A 122 1.31 20.22 -19.51
CA LEU A 122 2.31 19.16 -19.40
C LEU A 122 2.06 18.05 -20.44
N GLN A 123 3.09 17.27 -20.77
CA GLN A 123 2.98 16.13 -21.70
C GLN A 123 2.96 14.81 -20.95
N PHE A 124 2.16 13.85 -21.42
CA PHE A 124 2.13 12.52 -20.80
C PHE A 124 3.34 11.68 -21.25
N ASN A 125 4.05 11.10 -20.28
CA ASN A 125 5.09 10.12 -20.53
C ASN A 125 4.51 8.70 -20.36
N PRO A 126 4.40 7.90 -21.43
CA PRO A 126 3.85 6.54 -21.37
C PRO A 126 4.78 5.54 -20.68
N ILE A 127 6.07 5.84 -20.54
CA ILE A 127 7.04 4.97 -19.87
C ILE A 127 6.89 5.10 -18.34
N THR A 128 6.80 6.33 -17.84
CA THR A 128 6.69 6.59 -16.39
C THR A 128 5.25 6.74 -15.90
N GLN A 129 4.28 6.77 -16.81
CA GLN A 129 2.86 6.98 -16.53
C GLN A 129 2.59 8.30 -15.76
N ARG A 130 3.37 9.35 -16.06
CA ARG A 130 3.30 10.65 -15.39
C ARG A 130 3.25 11.81 -16.39
N CYS A 131 2.66 12.94 -15.99
CA CYS A 131 2.76 14.19 -16.72
C CYS A 131 4.13 14.85 -16.45
N VAL A 132 4.88 15.15 -17.51
CA VAL A 132 6.21 15.76 -17.46
C VAL A 132 6.21 17.10 -18.22
N SER A 133 7.14 17.99 -17.89
CA SER A 133 7.29 19.27 -18.59
C SER A 133 7.57 19.04 -20.08
N PRO A 134 7.02 19.87 -21.00
CA PRO A 134 7.38 19.80 -22.41
C PRO A 134 8.89 19.96 -22.59
N CYS A 135 9.53 18.98 -23.22
CA CYS A 135 10.92 19.12 -23.63
C CYS A 135 11.01 20.18 -24.73
N ALA A 136 11.98 21.10 -24.62
CA ALA A 136 12.14 22.21 -25.58
C ALA A 136 12.43 21.74 -27.01
N ASP A 137 12.97 20.53 -27.19
CA ASP A 137 13.36 19.98 -28.49
C ASP A 137 12.76 18.57 -28.69
N SER A 138 11.92 18.42 -29.71
CA SER A 138 11.16 17.19 -30.01
C SER A 138 12.00 16.02 -30.55
N SER A 139 13.33 16.15 -30.59
CA SER A 139 14.26 15.16 -31.16
C SER A 139 15.08 14.39 -30.12
N LYS A 140 14.86 14.62 -28.81
CA LYS A 140 15.70 14.08 -27.72
C LYS A 140 14.98 13.45 -26.52
N CYS A 141 13.81 12.85 -26.70
CA CYS A 141 13.23 12.00 -25.63
C CYS A 141 13.52 10.52 -25.94
N PRO A 142 14.01 9.65 -25.02
CA PRO A 142 14.32 9.77 -23.58
C PRO A 142 15.81 9.44 -23.22
N PRO A 143 16.27 9.50 -21.95
CA PRO A 143 15.62 9.91 -20.70
C PRO A 143 16.27 11.19 -20.09
N CYS A 144 15.46 12.14 -19.63
CA CYS A 144 15.95 13.21 -18.75
C CYS A 144 15.83 12.71 -17.31
N SER A 145 16.98 12.43 -16.68
CA SER A 145 17.14 12.14 -15.25
C SER A 145 16.92 13.38 -14.40
#